data_AF-W6L0R6-F1
#
_entry.id   AF-W6L0R6-F1
#
_cell.length_a   1.000
_cell.length_b   1.000
_cell.length_c   1.000
_cell.angle_alpha   90.00
_cell.angle_beta   90.00
_cell.angle_gamma   90.00
#
_symmetry.space_group_name_H-M   'P 1'
#
loop_
_entity.id
_entity.type
_entity.pdbx_description
1 polymer ?
#
loop_
_entity_poly.entity_id
_entity_poly.type
_entity_poly.pdbx_seq_one_letter_code
_entity_poly.pdbx_strand_id
1 'polypeptide(L)'
;MLYPTIIVLRNLTSFATKGTMRGGVPRVYYPWMKPGSITRRRFEKMRNPFVDLETGTSLYFRDTRDSAEAVAHAADSKGLKGMDNGIDLYNEYRIVPDLYPEGFQWKHKLNTEYNQWRSNTWMTPELIPMEHRGRFLCNFQLNIVAYDMRVVKFSPTDHRQWIYCVLYVGTGKGIAGWGRAVAPSTQESRNEAIREAFSNIIAVDLEQEGPMYPVRINADGSRVILYPAKRIVANFRVADILCAFGFQHAGCRINNRAVSSPKSPTHTVEAVFEAVKALRSISEIAASRGKVPHSLIYNIYPYLEEIRRRKGMMAMHPPGKDGIFMPDRVIDNRMPDHLKKGYYDDVYWKDFFAGNKEHLNEPKMGLRGDELRARVEAASSTTRNALRSRQSNRRTLADLLKKLGKTYNDLGSLPVEDPNLDLKLPSHVKRNYLLH
;
A
#
# COMPACT_ATOMS: atom_id res chain seq x y z
N MET A 1 -6.71 -20.93 62.55
CA MET A 1 -7.30 -20.52 61.25
C MET A 1 -6.19 -20.45 60.22
N LEU A 2 -6.03 -21.50 59.42
CA LEU A 2 -4.98 -21.60 58.40
C LEU A 2 -5.56 -21.07 57.08
N TYR A 3 -5.02 -19.94 56.59
CA TYR A 3 -5.27 -19.46 55.24
C TYR A 3 -4.66 -20.46 54.24
N PRO A 4 -5.39 -20.94 53.22
CA PRO A 4 -4.79 -21.75 52.17
C PRO A 4 -3.91 -20.84 51.31
N THR A 5 -2.60 -21.09 51.34
CA THR A 5 -1.64 -20.53 50.40
C THR A 5 -2.04 -20.96 48.99
N ILE A 6 -2.50 -20.01 48.17
CA ILE A 6 -2.76 -20.20 46.76
C ILE A 6 -1.43 -20.55 46.09
N ILE A 7 -1.26 -21.82 45.72
CA ILE A 7 -0.14 -22.28 44.89
C ILE A 7 -0.31 -21.60 43.53
N VAL A 8 0.48 -20.57 43.26
CA VAL A 8 0.63 -20.03 41.92
C VAL A 8 1.24 -21.13 41.07
N LEU A 9 0.40 -21.82 40.29
CA LEU A 9 0.82 -22.79 39.28
C LEU A 9 1.79 -22.10 38.31
N ARG A 10 3.10 -22.30 38.50
CA ARG A 10 4.12 -21.81 37.58
C ARG A 10 4.02 -22.58 36.26
N ASN A 11 4.03 -21.87 35.14
CA ASN A 11 4.01 -22.49 33.81
C ASN A 11 5.33 -23.25 33.57
N LEU A 12 5.28 -24.58 33.65
CA LEU A 12 6.45 -25.46 33.43
C LEU A 12 6.86 -25.53 31.95
N THR A 13 6.01 -25.09 31.02
CA THR A 13 6.32 -25.08 29.58
C THR A 13 7.06 -23.81 29.18
N SER A 14 8.39 -23.87 29.15
CA SER A 14 9.21 -22.76 28.65
C SER A 14 8.89 -22.43 27.20
N PHE A 15 8.79 -21.13 26.88
CA PHE A 15 8.67 -20.63 25.50
C PHE A 15 9.98 -20.76 24.72
N ALA A 16 11.13 -20.79 25.39
CA ALA A 16 12.45 -20.86 24.74
C ALA A 16 12.68 -22.17 23.98
N THR A 17 11.98 -23.25 24.34
CA THR A 17 12.15 -24.59 23.73
C THR A 17 10.87 -25.11 23.06
N LYS A 18 10.03 -24.20 22.56
CA LYS A 18 8.85 -24.58 21.78
C LYS A 18 9.21 -24.71 20.29
N GLY A 19 8.49 -25.60 19.61
CA GLY A 19 8.69 -25.88 18.18
C GLY A 19 9.33 -27.23 17.86
N THR A 20 9.31 -27.55 16.56
CA THR A 20 9.92 -28.76 15.98
C THR A 20 10.90 -28.33 14.89
N MET A 21 12.16 -28.79 14.97
CA MET A 21 13.13 -28.65 13.89
C MET A 21 12.70 -29.51 12.70
N ARG A 22 12.64 -28.93 11.50
CA ARG A 22 12.29 -29.63 10.23
C ARG A 22 13.48 -29.68 9.26
N GLY A 23 14.70 -29.68 9.80
CA GLY A 23 15.91 -29.59 9.00
C GLY A 23 15.98 -28.23 8.29
N GLY A 24 16.03 -28.25 6.96
CA GLY A 24 16.22 -27.06 6.13
C GLY A 24 14.95 -26.30 5.72
N VAL A 25 13.78 -26.57 6.33
CA VAL A 25 12.52 -25.88 5.97
C VAL A 25 12.40 -24.56 6.75
N PRO A 26 12.56 -23.38 6.10
CA PRO A 26 12.42 -22.10 6.76
C PRO A 26 10.94 -21.74 6.96
N ARG A 27 10.66 -20.98 8.01
CA ARG A 27 9.34 -20.40 8.30
C ARG A 27 9.51 -18.97 8.77
N VAL A 28 8.56 -18.10 8.42
CA VAL A 28 8.55 -16.73 8.92
C VAL A 28 8.04 -16.70 10.37
N TYR A 29 8.57 -15.77 11.17
CA TYR A 29 7.99 -15.35 12.44
C TYR A 29 7.90 -13.83 12.43
N TYR A 30 7.01 -13.27 13.25
CA TYR A 30 6.85 -11.82 13.34
C TYR A 30 7.44 -11.32 14.65
N PRO A 31 8.23 -10.24 14.62
CA PRO A 31 8.79 -9.66 15.84
C PRO A 31 7.72 -8.99 16.71
N TRP A 32 6.62 -8.54 16.10
CA TRP A 32 5.52 -7.88 16.81
C TRP A 32 4.15 -8.17 16.18
N MET A 33 3.78 -7.42 15.14
CA MET A 33 2.51 -7.55 14.42
C MET A 33 2.73 -8.07 13.00
N LYS A 34 1.64 -8.50 12.34
CA LYS A 34 1.70 -8.90 10.93
C LYS A 34 2.18 -7.75 10.03
N PRO A 35 3.03 -8.02 9.02
CA PRO A 35 3.60 -6.99 8.15
C PRO A 35 2.58 -6.09 7.45
N GLY A 36 1.37 -6.61 7.18
CA GLY A 36 0.29 -5.83 6.58
C GLY A 36 -0.24 -4.69 7.46
N SER A 37 -0.04 -4.75 8.78
CA SER A 37 -0.51 -3.73 9.75
C SER A 37 0.56 -2.67 10.08
N ILE A 38 1.76 -2.77 9.49
CA ILE A 38 2.90 -1.90 9.83
C ILE A 38 2.67 -0.46 9.35
N THR A 39 2.44 -0.26 8.05
CA THR A 39 2.24 1.08 7.51
C THR A 39 0.76 1.43 7.56
N ARG A 40 0.40 2.52 8.24
CA ARG A 40 -1.00 2.99 8.39
C ARG A 40 -1.26 4.30 7.67
N ARG A 41 -0.54 4.49 6.56
CA ARG A 41 -0.42 5.78 5.88
C ARG A 41 -1.71 6.23 5.22
N ARG A 42 -2.70 5.35 4.97
CA ARG A 42 -4.00 5.80 4.45
C ARG A 42 -4.72 6.68 5.46
N PHE A 43 -4.71 6.30 6.73
CA PHE A 43 -5.26 7.13 7.79
C PHE A 43 -4.35 8.33 8.09
N GLU A 44 -3.04 8.12 8.21
CA GLU A 44 -2.09 9.19 8.58
C GLU A 44 -2.00 10.31 7.53
N LYS A 45 -2.13 9.98 6.24
CA LYS A 45 -2.11 10.96 5.14
C LYS A 45 -3.49 11.34 4.63
N MET A 46 -4.55 11.00 5.38
CA MET A 46 -5.94 11.33 5.03
C MET A 46 -6.35 10.86 3.62
N ARG A 47 -5.82 9.71 3.18
CA ARG A 47 -6.15 9.08 1.88
C ARG A 47 -7.20 8.00 2.07
N ASN A 48 -8.39 8.42 2.47
CA ASN A 48 -9.54 7.55 2.65
C ASN A 48 -10.83 8.23 2.15
N PRO A 49 -11.85 7.46 1.73
CA PRO A 49 -13.10 8.04 1.25
C PRO A 49 -13.85 8.85 2.31
N PHE A 50 -13.55 8.65 3.60
CA PHE A 50 -14.18 9.38 4.69
C PHE A 50 -13.80 10.86 4.72
N VAL A 51 -12.60 11.22 4.26
CA VAL A 51 -12.14 12.61 4.18
C VAL A 51 -12.60 13.28 2.88
N ASP A 52 -12.75 12.50 1.81
CA ASP A 52 -13.25 13.02 0.52
C ASP A 52 -14.73 13.46 0.62
N LEU A 53 -15.49 12.85 1.52
CA LEU A 53 -16.87 13.24 1.82
C LEU A 53 -16.88 14.36 2.87
N GLU A 54 -17.40 15.54 2.51
CA GLU A 54 -17.48 16.69 3.44
C GLU A 54 -18.34 16.37 4.67
N THR A 55 -19.32 15.47 4.51
CA THR A 55 -20.25 15.04 5.57
C THR A 55 -19.52 14.61 6.84
N GLY A 56 -19.87 15.25 7.96
CA GLY A 56 -19.28 14.96 9.27
C GLY A 56 -18.08 15.82 9.62
N THR A 57 -17.49 16.56 8.67
CA THR A 57 -16.40 17.51 8.96
C THR A 57 -16.85 18.61 9.93
N SER A 58 -18.12 19.03 9.85
CA SER A 58 -18.71 20.00 10.79
C SER A 58 -18.71 19.52 12.25
N LEU A 59 -18.66 18.21 12.52
CA LEU A 59 -18.66 17.67 13.88
C LEU A 59 -17.35 17.97 14.64
N TYR A 60 -16.26 18.26 13.94
CA TYR A 60 -15.00 18.71 14.55
C TYR A 60 -15.10 20.11 15.16
N PHE A 61 -16.10 20.90 14.75
CA PHE A 61 -16.31 22.29 15.18
C PHE A 61 -17.67 22.45 15.87
N ARG A 62 -18.12 21.41 16.59
CA ARG A 62 -19.45 21.41 17.22
C ARG A 62 -19.57 22.42 18.37
N ASP A 63 -18.45 22.80 18.98
CA ASP A 63 -18.34 23.88 19.97
C ASP A 63 -18.86 25.22 19.43
N THR A 64 -18.67 25.50 18.14
CA THR A 64 -19.19 26.72 17.48
C THR A 64 -20.72 26.89 17.53
N ARG A 65 -21.45 25.85 17.94
CA ARG A 65 -22.90 25.93 18.15
C ARG A 65 -23.26 26.94 19.24
N ASP A 66 -22.40 27.13 20.23
CA ASP A 66 -22.55 28.16 21.26
C ASP A 66 -21.33 29.11 21.20
N SER A 67 -21.51 30.26 20.56
CA SER A 67 -20.43 31.20 20.32
C SER A 67 -19.88 31.83 21.61
N ALA A 68 -20.69 31.99 22.65
CA ALA A 68 -20.24 32.54 23.92
C ALA A 68 -19.43 31.49 24.70
N GLU A 69 -19.89 30.24 24.69
CA GLU A 69 -19.23 29.12 25.38
C GLU A 69 -17.87 28.79 24.75
N ALA A 70 -17.80 28.71 23.42
CA ALA A 70 -16.58 28.41 22.68
C ALA A 70 -15.45 29.41 22.92
N VAL A 71 -15.79 30.64 23.35
CA VAL A 71 -14.84 31.72 23.69
C VAL A 71 -14.51 31.75 25.18
N ALA A 72 -15.45 31.32 26.02
CA ALA A 72 -15.31 31.27 27.47
C ALA A 72 -14.52 30.05 27.97
N HIS A 73 -14.48 28.96 27.20
CA HIS A 73 -13.72 27.73 27.49
C HIS A 73 -14.10 27.05 28.80
N ALA A 74 -15.40 27.02 29.12
CA ALA A 74 -15.89 26.39 30.34
C ALA A 74 -15.82 24.84 30.25
N ALA A 75 -16.12 24.27 29.08
CA ALA A 75 -15.93 22.85 28.82
C ALA A 75 -14.51 22.55 28.28
N ASP A 76 -13.86 21.51 28.80
CA ASP A 76 -12.56 21.02 28.29
C ASP A 76 -12.72 20.09 27.07
N SER A 77 -13.96 19.77 26.67
CA SER A 77 -14.27 18.86 25.56
C SER A 77 -14.66 19.62 24.29
N LYS A 78 -13.66 19.97 23.48
CA LYS A 78 -13.85 20.59 22.16
C LYS A 78 -13.72 19.60 21.00
N GLY A 79 -13.14 18.43 21.26
CA GLY A 79 -12.85 17.42 20.25
C GLY A 79 -13.89 16.33 20.10
N LEU A 80 -13.93 15.69 18.92
CA LEU A 80 -14.86 14.58 18.65
C LEU A 80 -14.68 13.38 19.61
N LYS A 81 -13.45 13.09 20.02
CA LYS A 81 -13.09 11.90 20.82
C LYS A 81 -12.64 12.21 22.25
N GLY A 82 -12.82 13.45 22.70
CA GLY A 82 -12.41 13.86 24.04
C GLY A 82 -12.11 15.34 24.09
N MET A 83 -10.93 15.67 24.60
CA MET A 83 -10.56 17.04 24.93
C MET A 83 -10.36 17.89 23.66
N ASP A 84 -9.49 17.48 22.74
CA ASP A 84 -9.23 18.18 21.47
C ASP A 84 -9.31 17.20 20.28
N ASN A 85 -9.35 17.72 19.05
CA ASN A 85 -9.44 16.91 17.84
C ASN A 85 -8.18 16.08 17.53
N GLY A 86 -7.04 16.47 18.10
CA GLY A 86 -5.72 15.96 17.73
C GLY A 86 -4.87 15.42 18.88
N ILE A 87 -5.48 14.90 19.95
CA ILE A 87 -4.77 14.34 21.12
C ILE A 87 -3.81 13.23 20.68
N ASP A 88 -4.36 12.15 20.10
CA ASP A 88 -3.59 10.97 19.71
C ASP A 88 -4.01 10.42 18.34
N LEU A 89 -3.73 11.20 17.31
CA LEU A 89 -4.07 10.86 15.93
C LEU A 89 -3.45 9.54 15.45
N TYR A 90 -2.29 9.18 15.99
CA TYR A 90 -1.51 8.04 15.51
C TYR A 90 -1.70 6.76 16.32
N ASN A 91 -2.15 6.85 17.57
CA ASN A 91 -2.11 5.73 18.52
C ASN A 91 -3.51 5.17 18.85
N GLU A 92 -4.45 6.04 19.17
CA GLU A 92 -5.74 5.65 19.79
C GLU A 92 -6.54 4.68 18.89
N TYR A 93 -6.67 4.98 17.59
CA TYR A 93 -7.43 4.15 16.66
C TYR A 93 -6.87 2.73 16.50
N ARG A 94 -5.62 2.48 16.93
CA ARG A 94 -4.95 1.19 16.80
C ARG A 94 -5.41 0.17 17.84
N ILE A 95 -6.21 0.56 18.83
CA ILE A 95 -6.79 -0.36 19.82
C ILE A 95 -7.80 -1.33 19.19
N VAL A 96 -8.40 -0.94 18.06
CA VAL A 96 -9.35 -1.78 17.32
C VAL A 96 -8.58 -2.91 16.62
N PRO A 97 -9.04 -4.17 16.72
CA PRO A 97 -8.45 -5.27 15.97
C PRO A 97 -8.38 -4.98 14.46
N ASP A 98 -7.17 -5.07 13.89
CA ASP A 98 -6.95 -4.80 12.48
C ASP A 98 -7.33 -6.01 11.62
N LEU A 99 -8.64 -6.09 11.30
CA LEU A 99 -9.24 -7.15 10.48
C LEU A 99 -8.86 -7.04 9.01
N TYR A 100 -8.79 -5.80 8.51
CA TYR A 100 -8.52 -5.48 7.10
C TYR A 100 -7.28 -4.60 6.98
N PRO A 101 -6.09 -5.19 7.18
CA PRO A 101 -4.84 -4.44 7.18
C PRO A 101 -4.57 -3.79 5.82
N GLU A 102 -3.91 -2.63 5.86
CA GLU A 102 -3.58 -1.81 4.69
C GLU A 102 -2.70 -2.52 3.64
N GLY A 103 -1.85 -3.45 4.08
CA GLY A 103 -0.99 -4.24 3.21
C GLY A 103 0.14 -3.45 2.55
N PHE A 104 0.68 -3.98 1.44
CA PHE A 104 1.72 -3.31 0.68
C PHE A 104 1.12 -2.23 -0.23
N GLN A 105 1.55 -0.97 -0.07
CA GLN A 105 0.93 0.14 -0.77
C GLN A 105 1.84 0.93 -1.72
N TRP A 106 3.13 0.62 -1.77
CA TRP A 106 4.09 1.40 -2.54
C TRP A 106 3.80 1.30 -4.04
N LYS A 107 3.72 2.45 -4.71
CA LYS A 107 3.43 2.57 -6.15
C LYS A 107 4.59 3.22 -6.92
N HIS A 108 5.81 3.13 -6.40
CA HIS A 108 7.00 3.66 -7.09
C HIS A 108 7.32 2.86 -8.36
N LYS A 109 6.90 1.59 -8.37
CA LYS A 109 6.97 0.68 -9.51
C LYS A 109 5.58 0.12 -9.80
N LEU A 110 5.38 -0.40 -11.02
CA LEU A 110 4.15 -1.12 -11.35
C LEU A 110 4.04 -2.43 -10.55
N ASN A 111 2.81 -2.94 -10.40
CA ASN A 111 2.56 -4.22 -9.73
C ASN A 111 3.34 -5.37 -10.39
N THR A 112 3.46 -5.34 -11.72
CA THR A 112 4.21 -6.31 -12.50
C THR A 112 5.71 -6.28 -12.21
N GLU A 113 6.30 -5.09 -12.03
CA GLU A 113 7.72 -4.93 -11.70
C GLU A 113 8.05 -5.42 -10.28
N TYR A 114 7.17 -5.14 -9.31
CA TYR A 114 7.33 -5.68 -7.96
C TYR A 114 7.22 -7.21 -7.93
N ASN A 115 6.26 -7.77 -8.67
CA ASN A 115 6.10 -9.22 -8.83
C ASN A 115 7.34 -9.84 -9.50
N GLN A 116 7.80 -9.26 -10.61
CA GLN A 116 8.99 -9.71 -11.36
C GLN A 116 10.23 -9.82 -10.48
N TRP A 117 10.47 -8.84 -9.61
CA TRP A 117 11.66 -8.82 -8.75
C TRP A 117 11.56 -9.79 -7.57
N ARG A 118 10.38 -9.96 -6.97
CA ARG A 118 10.22 -10.61 -5.66
C ARG A 118 9.61 -12.01 -5.72
N SER A 119 9.17 -12.47 -6.89
CA SER A 119 8.39 -13.69 -7.01
C SER A 119 8.79 -14.52 -8.23
N ASN A 120 9.03 -15.81 -8.00
CA ASN A 120 9.19 -16.81 -9.06
C ASN A 120 7.90 -17.02 -9.89
N THR A 121 6.74 -16.60 -9.39
CA THR A 121 5.46 -16.73 -10.10
C THR A 121 5.43 -15.89 -11.38
N TRP A 122 6.24 -14.82 -11.48
CA TRP A 122 6.31 -14.01 -12.69
C TRP A 122 6.77 -14.79 -13.93
N MET A 123 7.62 -15.81 -13.73
CA MET A 123 8.14 -16.67 -14.81
C MET A 123 7.09 -17.66 -15.37
N THR A 124 5.95 -17.83 -14.68
CA THR A 124 4.92 -18.83 -15.05
C THR A 124 3.53 -18.16 -15.14
N PRO A 125 3.34 -17.17 -16.03
CA PRO A 125 2.10 -16.39 -16.08
C PRO A 125 0.88 -17.22 -16.45
N GLU A 126 1.04 -18.32 -17.20
CA GLU A 126 -0.04 -19.22 -17.64
C GLU A 126 -0.65 -20.05 -16.50
N LEU A 127 0.10 -20.23 -15.41
CA LEU A 127 -0.30 -21.03 -14.25
C LEU A 127 -1.06 -20.21 -13.20
N ILE A 128 -1.21 -18.90 -13.40
CA ILE A 128 -1.76 -17.97 -12.39
C ILE A 128 -3.05 -17.36 -12.94
N PRO A 129 -4.15 -17.41 -12.17
CA PRO A 129 -5.39 -16.81 -12.59
C PRO A 129 -5.31 -15.27 -12.56
N MET A 130 -6.23 -14.61 -13.27
CA MET A 130 -6.10 -13.19 -13.59
C MET A 130 -6.12 -12.29 -12.35
N GLU A 131 -6.93 -12.63 -11.35
CA GLU A 131 -7.05 -11.93 -10.06
C GLU A 131 -5.76 -11.89 -9.25
N HIS A 132 -4.89 -12.89 -9.43
CA HIS A 132 -3.63 -13.03 -8.70
C HIS A 132 -2.41 -12.59 -9.50
N ARG A 133 -2.58 -12.30 -10.80
CA ARG A 133 -1.49 -11.84 -11.66
C ARG A 133 -0.97 -10.47 -11.19
N GLY A 134 0.34 -10.39 -10.94
CA GLY A 134 0.98 -9.17 -10.43
C GLY A 134 0.75 -8.88 -8.95
N ARG A 135 0.12 -9.81 -8.19
CA ARG A 135 -0.19 -9.60 -6.76
C ARG A 135 0.78 -10.29 -5.81
N PHE A 136 1.49 -11.32 -6.26
CA PHE A 136 2.43 -12.05 -5.41
C PHE A 136 3.79 -11.34 -5.30
N LEU A 137 4.33 -11.36 -4.08
CA LEU A 137 5.64 -10.81 -3.73
C LEU A 137 6.47 -11.86 -2.97
N CYS A 138 6.26 -13.13 -3.30
CA CYS A 138 6.82 -14.27 -2.58
C CYS A 138 7.12 -15.43 -3.53
N ASN A 139 8.14 -16.21 -3.19
CA ASN A 139 8.44 -17.44 -3.90
C ASN A 139 7.59 -18.59 -3.37
N PHE A 140 7.04 -19.36 -4.30
CA PHE A 140 6.25 -20.54 -4.00
C PHE A 140 7.05 -21.82 -4.28
N GLN A 141 6.95 -22.76 -3.35
CA GLN A 141 7.35 -24.15 -3.52
C GLN A 141 6.16 -24.95 -4.04
N LEU A 142 6.44 -25.78 -5.05
CA LEU A 142 5.49 -26.73 -5.60
C LEU A 142 5.76 -28.12 -5.02
N ASN A 143 4.74 -28.75 -4.45
CA ASN A 143 4.83 -30.10 -3.90
C ASN A 143 3.76 -30.98 -4.53
N ILE A 144 4.20 -31.91 -5.38
CA ILE A 144 3.33 -32.90 -6.00
C ILE A 144 3.08 -34.03 -4.99
N VAL A 145 1.81 -34.35 -4.77
CA VAL A 145 1.38 -35.30 -3.74
C VAL A 145 1.19 -36.69 -4.32
N ALA A 146 0.50 -36.77 -5.46
CA ALA A 146 0.23 -38.02 -6.15
C ALA A 146 -0.06 -37.77 -7.64
N TYR A 147 0.29 -38.76 -8.46
CA TYR A 147 -0.27 -38.98 -9.78
C TYR A 147 -1.07 -40.28 -9.76
N ASP A 148 -2.16 -40.32 -10.51
CA ASP A 148 -2.99 -41.50 -10.70
C ASP A 148 -3.52 -41.54 -12.14
N MET A 149 -3.86 -42.73 -12.64
CA MET A 149 -4.38 -42.90 -13.99
C MET A 149 -5.86 -43.25 -13.94
N ARG A 150 -6.67 -42.49 -14.68
CA ARG A 150 -8.11 -42.73 -14.80
C ARG A 150 -8.46 -43.03 -16.25
N VAL A 151 -9.24 -44.08 -16.45
CA VAL A 151 -9.80 -44.39 -17.77
C VAL A 151 -11.03 -43.52 -17.99
N VAL A 152 -10.98 -42.69 -19.01
CA VAL A 152 -12.07 -41.81 -19.43
C VAL A 152 -12.69 -42.40 -20.70
N LYS A 153 -13.97 -42.73 -20.61
CA LYS A 153 -14.73 -43.28 -21.74
C LYS A 153 -15.44 -42.12 -22.46
N PHE A 154 -14.99 -41.81 -23.67
CA PHE A 154 -15.65 -40.80 -24.53
C PHE A 154 -16.82 -41.41 -25.32
N SER A 155 -16.66 -42.67 -25.70
CA SER A 155 -17.62 -43.49 -26.44
C SER A 155 -17.47 -44.94 -25.96
N PRO A 156 -18.44 -45.85 -26.23
CA PRO A 156 -18.22 -47.28 -26.07
C PRO A 156 -16.94 -47.81 -26.74
N THR A 157 -16.48 -47.16 -27.82
CA THR A 157 -15.27 -47.52 -28.57
C THR A 157 -14.05 -46.65 -28.29
N ASP A 158 -14.22 -45.39 -27.86
CA ASP A 158 -13.11 -44.47 -27.55
C ASP A 158 -12.86 -44.44 -26.03
N HIS A 159 -11.72 -45.00 -25.62
CA HIS A 159 -11.24 -45.02 -24.25
C HIS A 159 -9.87 -44.35 -24.19
N ARG A 160 -9.76 -43.30 -23.37
CA ARG A 160 -8.50 -42.57 -23.17
C ARG A 160 -8.02 -42.73 -21.75
N GLN A 161 -6.70 -42.75 -21.61
CA GLN A 161 -6.05 -42.70 -20.32
C GLN A 161 -5.77 -41.24 -19.98
N TRP A 162 -6.43 -40.74 -18.95
CA TRP A 162 -6.19 -39.40 -18.42
C TRP A 162 -5.48 -39.51 -17.08
N ILE A 163 -4.69 -38.49 -16.76
CA ILE A 163 -3.85 -38.47 -15.57
C ILE A 163 -4.47 -37.51 -14.57
N TYR A 164 -4.68 -38.02 -13.37
CA TYR A 164 -5.07 -37.26 -12.20
C TYR A 164 -3.83 -36.80 -11.44
N CYS A 165 -3.78 -35.52 -11.10
CA CYS A 165 -2.71 -34.93 -10.29
C CYS A 165 -3.30 -34.28 -9.05
N VAL A 166 -2.63 -34.46 -7.90
CA VAL A 166 -2.91 -33.73 -6.66
C VAL A 166 -1.63 -33.08 -6.21
N LEU A 167 -1.70 -31.80 -5.89
CA LEU A 167 -0.55 -31.03 -5.44
C LEU A 167 -0.97 -29.91 -4.49
N TYR A 168 0.02 -29.35 -3.81
CA TYR A 168 -0.15 -28.10 -3.08
C TYR A 168 1.03 -27.18 -3.34
N VAL A 169 0.76 -25.90 -3.21
CA VAL A 169 1.68 -24.78 -3.45
C VAL A 169 1.78 -24.00 -2.15
N GLY A 170 2.98 -23.61 -1.73
CA GLY A 170 3.17 -22.99 -0.42
C GLY A 170 4.47 -22.19 -0.29
N THR A 171 4.48 -21.23 0.64
CA THR A 171 5.58 -20.25 0.75
C THR A 171 6.36 -20.32 2.05
N GLY A 172 5.81 -20.93 3.11
CA GLY A 172 6.33 -20.82 4.47
C GLY A 172 6.15 -19.42 5.09
N LYS A 173 5.46 -18.51 4.38
CA LYS A 173 5.25 -17.10 4.76
C LYS A 173 3.78 -16.77 5.11
N GLY A 174 2.95 -17.77 5.41
CA GLY A 174 1.53 -17.55 5.69
C GLY A 174 0.58 -17.87 4.55
N ILE A 175 1.08 -18.25 3.36
CA ILE A 175 0.27 -18.44 2.15
C ILE A 175 0.52 -19.83 1.56
N ALA A 176 -0.57 -20.59 1.36
CA ALA A 176 -0.57 -21.86 0.66
C ALA A 176 -1.93 -22.16 0.04
N GLY A 177 -1.96 -23.00 -0.98
CA GLY A 177 -3.16 -23.46 -1.67
C GLY A 177 -2.97 -24.89 -2.19
N TRP A 178 -4.05 -25.57 -2.54
CA TRP A 178 -4.01 -26.94 -3.07
C TRP A 178 -4.98 -27.10 -4.24
N GLY A 179 -4.69 -28.03 -5.14
CA GLY A 179 -5.46 -28.25 -6.36
C GLY A 179 -5.37 -29.69 -6.85
N ARG A 180 -6.34 -30.08 -7.67
CA ARG A 180 -6.45 -31.41 -8.24
C ARG A 180 -7.09 -31.39 -9.63
N ALA A 181 -6.40 -31.92 -10.63
CA ALA A 181 -6.92 -31.93 -12.00
C ALA A 181 -6.85 -33.32 -12.62
N VAL A 182 -7.74 -33.57 -13.58
CA VAL A 182 -7.69 -34.72 -14.48
C VAL A 182 -7.58 -34.18 -15.89
N ALA A 183 -6.53 -34.58 -16.62
CA ALA A 183 -6.27 -34.08 -17.97
C ALA A 183 -5.61 -35.16 -18.85
N PRO A 184 -5.53 -34.95 -20.18
CA PRO A 184 -5.00 -35.94 -21.11
C PRO A 184 -3.54 -36.33 -20.85
N SER A 185 -2.68 -35.37 -20.51
CA SER A 185 -1.25 -35.60 -20.26
C SER A 185 -0.82 -35.23 -18.84
N THR A 186 0.35 -35.72 -18.41
CA THR A 186 0.90 -35.45 -17.08
C THR A 186 1.17 -33.96 -16.86
N GLN A 187 1.70 -33.28 -17.87
CA GLN A 187 2.04 -31.85 -17.77
C GLN A 187 0.79 -30.97 -17.77
N GLU A 188 -0.22 -31.28 -18.60
CA GLU A 188 -1.50 -30.56 -18.57
C GLU A 188 -2.18 -30.73 -17.22
N SER A 189 -2.24 -31.97 -16.69
CA SER A 189 -2.83 -32.25 -15.38
C SER A 189 -2.11 -31.50 -14.25
N ARG A 190 -0.78 -31.46 -14.31
CA ARG A 190 0.03 -30.66 -13.38
C ARG A 190 -0.28 -29.17 -13.49
N ASN A 191 -0.31 -28.62 -14.70
CA ASN A 191 -0.52 -27.18 -14.91
C ASN A 191 -1.93 -26.73 -14.49
N GLU A 192 -2.95 -27.53 -14.81
CA GLU A 192 -4.33 -27.29 -14.35
C GLU A 192 -4.43 -27.37 -12.83
N ALA A 193 -3.82 -28.38 -12.20
CA ALA A 193 -3.82 -28.50 -10.75
C ALA A 193 -3.06 -27.35 -10.06
N ILE A 194 -1.99 -26.82 -10.67
CA ILE A 194 -1.30 -25.61 -10.17
C ILE A 194 -2.21 -24.40 -10.28
N ARG A 195 -2.90 -24.21 -11.41
CA ARG A 195 -3.81 -23.07 -11.61
C ARG A 195 -4.95 -23.10 -10.60
N GLU A 196 -5.56 -24.27 -10.40
CA GLU A 196 -6.59 -24.47 -9.40
C GLU A 196 -6.06 -24.24 -7.97
N ALA A 197 -4.82 -24.66 -7.67
CA ALA A 197 -4.20 -24.40 -6.38
C ALA A 197 -4.00 -22.90 -6.12
N PHE A 198 -3.65 -22.11 -7.15
CA PHE A 198 -3.58 -20.65 -7.03
C PHE A 198 -4.97 -20.01 -6.90
N SER A 199 -6.00 -20.52 -7.58
CA SER A 199 -7.38 -20.08 -7.38
C SER A 199 -7.89 -20.34 -5.96
N ASN A 200 -7.42 -21.43 -5.34
CA ASN A 200 -7.79 -21.84 -3.98
C ASN A 200 -6.75 -21.46 -2.92
N ILE A 201 -6.03 -20.35 -3.11
CA ILE A 201 -5.06 -19.88 -2.12
C ILE A 201 -5.75 -19.45 -0.82
N ILE A 202 -5.16 -19.88 0.28
CA ILE A 202 -5.55 -19.51 1.64
C ILE A 202 -4.37 -18.80 2.29
N ALA A 203 -4.66 -17.72 3.00
CA ALA A 203 -3.71 -17.02 3.85
C ALA A 203 -4.09 -17.20 5.32
N VAL A 204 -3.09 -17.31 6.19
CA VAL A 204 -3.27 -17.47 7.63
C VAL A 204 -2.65 -16.28 8.36
N ASP A 205 -3.35 -15.79 9.39
CA ASP A 205 -2.78 -14.82 10.31
C ASP A 205 -1.79 -15.50 11.26
N LEU A 206 -0.51 -15.18 11.11
CA LEU A 206 0.59 -15.78 11.88
C LEU A 206 0.93 -15.03 13.17
N GLU A 207 0.19 -13.98 13.56
CA GLU A 207 0.41 -13.31 14.86
C GLU A 207 0.31 -14.27 16.07
N GLN A 208 -0.40 -15.39 15.90
CA GLN A 208 -0.60 -16.41 16.93
C GLN A 208 0.23 -17.69 16.70
N GLU A 209 0.93 -17.78 15.56
CA GLU A 209 1.83 -18.89 15.19
C GLU A 209 1.21 -20.31 15.22
N GLY A 210 -0.11 -20.41 15.37
CA GLY A 210 -0.87 -21.65 15.56
C GLY A 210 -2.33 -21.39 15.96
N PRO A 211 -3.17 -22.43 15.96
CA PRO A 211 -4.54 -22.35 16.48
C PRO A 211 -4.54 -22.18 18.01
N MET A 212 -5.36 -21.29 18.56
CA MET A 212 -5.53 -21.14 20.02
C MET A 212 -6.69 -21.95 20.61
N TYR A 213 -7.49 -22.57 19.75
CA TYR A 213 -8.62 -23.40 20.13
C TYR A 213 -8.69 -24.61 19.20
N PRO A 214 -9.30 -25.73 19.63
CA PRO A 214 -9.46 -26.89 18.76
C PRO A 214 -10.50 -26.61 17.68
N VAL A 215 -10.10 -26.76 16.42
CA VAL A 215 -10.96 -26.73 15.24
C VAL A 215 -11.31 -28.17 14.87
N ARG A 216 -12.60 -28.48 14.77
CA ARG A 216 -13.12 -29.82 14.46
C ARG A 216 -14.01 -29.75 13.23
N ILE A 217 -13.59 -30.36 12.13
CA ILE A 217 -14.24 -30.27 10.82
C ILE A 217 -14.21 -31.64 10.15
N ASN A 218 -15.14 -31.86 9.22
CA ASN A 218 -15.15 -33.05 8.38
C ASN A 218 -15.04 -32.60 6.92
N ALA A 219 -14.08 -33.16 6.18
CA ALA A 219 -13.92 -32.94 4.75
C ALA A 219 -14.08 -34.28 4.04
N ASP A 220 -15.16 -34.41 3.26
CA ASP A 220 -15.49 -35.59 2.43
C ASP A 220 -15.26 -36.94 3.14
N GLY A 221 -15.84 -37.08 4.34
CA GLY A 221 -15.75 -38.30 5.15
C GLY A 221 -14.50 -38.40 6.04
N SER A 222 -13.52 -37.51 5.89
CA SER A 222 -12.33 -37.43 6.75
C SER A 222 -12.52 -36.43 7.89
N ARG A 223 -12.54 -36.92 9.13
CA ARG A 223 -12.68 -36.08 10.33
C ARG A 223 -11.32 -35.51 10.73
N VAL A 224 -11.20 -34.19 10.79
CA VAL A 224 -9.95 -33.50 11.12
C VAL A 224 -10.09 -32.70 12.40
N ILE A 225 -9.03 -32.78 13.20
CA ILE A 225 -8.87 -31.99 14.41
C ILE A 225 -7.54 -31.25 14.31
N LEU A 226 -7.62 -29.92 14.21
CA LEU A 226 -6.51 -28.99 14.29
C LEU A 226 -6.53 -28.36 15.70
N TYR A 227 -5.46 -28.50 16.47
CA TYR A 227 -5.44 -28.14 17.90
C TYR A 227 -4.14 -27.45 18.33
N PRO A 228 -4.17 -26.63 19.39
CA PRO A 228 -2.98 -26.00 19.95
C PRO A 228 -1.99 -27.05 20.46
N ALA A 229 -0.72 -26.93 20.09
CA ALA A 229 0.33 -27.84 20.56
C ALA A 229 1.63 -27.09 20.85
N LYS A 230 2.47 -27.64 21.74
CA LYS A 230 3.81 -27.06 22.05
C LYS A 230 4.74 -27.02 20.82
N ARG A 231 4.49 -27.90 19.85
CA ARG A 231 5.31 -28.10 18.67
C ARG A 231 4.45 -28.68 17.55
N ILE A 232 4.95 -28.71 16.32
CA ILE A 232 4.23 -29.38 15.24
C ILE A 232 4.20 -30.89 15.46
N VAL A 233 2.99 -31.43 15.59
CA VAL A 233 2.72 -32.86 15.75
C VAL A 233 1.64 -33.25 14.73
N ALA A 234 2.06 -33.90 13.65
CA ALA A 234 1.17 -34.37 12.60
C ALA A 234 1.85 -35.48 11.77
N ASN A 235 1.09 -36.12 10.87
CA ASN A 235 1.66 -36.97 9.81
C ASN A 235 2.67 -36.16 8.99
N PHE A 236 3.74 -36.77 8.50
CA PHE A 236 4.81 -36.11 7.73
C PHE A 236 4.28 -35.12 6.68
N ARG A 237 3.34 -35.55 5.82
CA ARG A 237 2.78 -34.70 4.77
C ARG A 237 1.95 -33.53 5.34
N VAL A 238 1.18 -33.80 6.39
CA VAL A 238 0.36 -32.79 7.08
C VAL A 238 1.26 -31.77 7.79
N ALA A 239 2.36 -32.23 8.40
CA ALA A 239 3.33 -31.36 9.03
C ALA A 239 3.97 -30.41 8.02
N ASP A 240 4.31 -30.88 6.82
CA ASP A 240 4.85 -30.02 5.76
C ASP A 240 3.84 -29.02 5.23
N ILE A 241 2.56 -29.41 5.11
CA ILE A 241 1.48 -28.46 4.75
C ILE A 241 1.34 -27.38 5.83
N LEU A 242 1.35 -27.74 7.12
CA LEU A 242 1.33 -26.75 8.21
C LEU A 242 2.57 -25.86 8.21
N CYS A 243 3.74 -26.41 7.83
CA CYS A 243 4.96 -25.62 7.63
C CYS A 243 4.88 -24.69 6.43
N ALA A 244 4.17 -25.07 5.37
CA ALA A 244 3.93 -24.22 4.19
C ALA A 244 3.09 -22.98 4.54
N PHE A 245 2.21 -23.09 5.53
CA PHE A 245 1.55 -21.94 6.15
C PHE A 245 2.45 -21.18 7.14
N GLY A 246 3.54 -21.75 7.63
CA GLY A 246 4.44 -21.11 8.59
C GLY A 246 4.07 -21.35 10.06
N PHE A 247 3.18 -22.32 10.35
CA PHE A 247 2.85 -22.65 11.74
C PHE A 247 4.06 -23.16 12.52
N GLN A 248 4.09 -22.87 13.82
CA GLN A 248 5.07 -23.38 14.78
C GLN A 248 4.40 -24.20 15.88
N HIS A 249 3.20 -23.78 16.29
CA HIS A 249 2.48 -24.28 17.47
C HIS A 249 1.15 -24.96 17.11
N ALA A 250 1.17 -25.88 16.14
CA ALA A 250 -0.02 -26.56 15.64
C ALA A 250 0.09 -28.09 15.67
N GLY A 251 -0.86 -28.76 16.30
CA GLY A 251 -1.06 -30.20 16.18
C GLY A 251 -2.21 -30.49 15.23
N CYS A 252 -2.08 -31.50 14.38
CA CYS A 252 -3.15 -31.90 13.49
C CYS A 252 -3.27 -33.42 13.40
N ARG A 253 -4.50 -33.90 13.56
CA ARG A 253 -4.86 -35.32 13.44
C ARG A 253 -5.98 -35.47 12.43
N ILE A 254 -5.76 -36.36 11.47
CA ILE A 254 -6.76 -36.78 10.48
C ILE A 254 -7.26 -38.17 10.86
N ASN A 255 -8.58 -38.29 10.93
CA ASN A 255 -9.34 -39.43 11.42
C ASN A 255 -8.99 -39.84 12.87
N ASN A 256 -9.89 -40.60 13.49
CA ASN A 256 -9.67 -41.07 14.86
C ASN A 256 -8.50 -42.06 14.95
N ARG A 257 -8.22 -42.81 13.91
CA ARG A 257 -7.06 -43.71 13.81
C ARG A 257 -6.47 -43.58 12.40
N ALA A 258 -5.16 -43.71 12.27
CA ALA A 258 -4.48 -43.63 10.98
C ALA A 258 -4.95 -44.69 9.97
N VAL A 259 -5.50 -45.80 10.45
CA VAL A 259 -6.03 -46.90 9.63
C VAL A 259 -7.48 -46.67 9.16
N SER A 260 -8.16 -45.66 9.72
CA SER A 260 -9.57 -45.38 9.41
C SER A 260 -9.74 -44.92 7.95
N SER A 261 -10.71 -45.52 7.26
CA SER A 261 -11.12 -45.11 5.92
C SER A 261 -12.11 -43.92 5.98
N PRO A 262 -12.11 -43.04 4.96
CA PRO A 262 -11.24 -42.99 3.79
C PRO A 262 -9.85 -42.40 4.09
N LYS A 263 -8.80 -42.86 3.37
CA LYS A 263 -7.38 -42.50 3.63
C LYS A 263 -6.55 -42.17 2.37
N SER A 264 -7.17 -41.56 1.37
CA SER A 264 -6.49 -41.20 0.13
C SER A 264 -5.51 -40.02 0.31
N PRO A 265 -4.49 -39.89 -0.55
CA PRO A 265 -3.63 -38.71 -0.56
C PRO A 265 -4.41 -37.40 -0.75
N THR A 266 -5.50 -37.44 -1.52
CA THR A 266 -6.40 -36.28 -1.73
C THR A 266 -7.07 -35.86 -0.43
N HIS A 267 -7.73 -36.80 0.26
CA HIS A 267 -8.40 -36.49 1.52
C HIS A 267 -7.42 -35.98 2.60
N THR A 268 -6.18 -36.47 2.59
CA THR A 268 -5.16 -36.00 3.53
C THR A 268 -4.85 -34.52 3.33
N VAL A 269 -4.76 -34.05 2.09
CA VAL A 269 -4.44 -32.65 1.75
C VAL A 269 -5.67 -31.79 1.99
N GLU A 270 -6.79 -32.12 1.33
CA GLU A 270 -8.05 -31.40 1.39
C GLU A 270 -8.50 -31.16 2.82
N ALA A 271 -8.46 -32.20 3.66
CA ALA A 271 -9.00 -32.10 5.01
C ALA A 271 -8.16 -31.20 5.92
N VAL A 272 -6.85 -31.08 5.68
CA VAL A 272 -5.99 -30.12 6.40
C VAL A 272 -6.25 -28.70 5.91
N PHE A 273 -6.33 -28.50 4.60
CA PHE A 273 -6.63 -27.19 4.03
C PHE A 273 -8.00 -26.67 4.46
N GLU A 274 -9.03 -27.52 4.52
CA GLU A 274 -10.35 -27.15 5.05
C GLU A 274 -10.32 -26.85 6.56
N ALA A 275 -9.55 -27.60 7.34
CA ALA A 275 -9.36 -27.28 8.76
C ALA A 275 -8.67 -25.92 8.98
N VAL A 276 -7.68 -25.58 8.15
CA VAL A 276 -6.98 -24.29 8.20
C VAL A 276 -7.89 -23.16 7.71
N LYS A 277 -8.67 -23.38 6.65
CA LYS A 277 -9.60 -22.40 6.08
C LYS A 277 -10.68 -21.94 7.08
N ALA A 278 -11.09 -22.83 7.98
CA ALA A 278 -12.08 -22.52 9.01
C ALA A 278 -11.48 -22.00 10.33
N LEU A 279 -10.16 -21.89 10.42
CA LEU A 279 -9.50 -21.27 11.56
C LEU A 279 -9.80 -19.77 11.56
N ARG A 280 -10.29 -19.25 12.70
CA ARG A 280 -10.49 -17.81 12.92
C ARG A 280 -9.31 -17.25 13.70
N SER A 281 -8.88 -16.05 13.36
CA SER A 281 -7.83 -15.36 14.12
C SER A 281 -8.37 -14.86 15.46
N ILE A 282 -7.50 -14.67 16.46
CA ILE A 282 -7.94 -14.16 17.77
C ILE A 282 -8.46 -12.72 17.66
N SER A 283 -7.83 -11.91 16.80
CA SER A 283 -8.27 -10.54 16.50
C SER A 283 -9.70 -10.52 15.94
N GLU A 284 -10.02 -11.44 15.03
CA GLU A 284 -11.38 -11.63 14.50
C GLU A 284 -12.36 -12.09 15.59
N ILE A 285 -11.97 -13.04 16.44
CA ILE A 285 -12.83 -13.51 17.56
C ILE A 285 -13.11 -12.38 18.56
N ALA A 286 -12.10 -11.56 18.87
CA ALA A 286 -12.25 -10.42 19.77
C ALA A 286 -13.21 -9.37 19.20
N ALA A 287 -13.03 -9.02 17.92
CA ALA A 287 -13.92 -8.10 17.21
C ALA A 287 -15.35 -8.64 17.11
N SER A 288 -15.51 -9.94 16.80
CA SER A 288 -16.81 -10.62 16.77
C SER A 288 -17.56 -10.56 18.10
N ARG A 289 -16.86 -10.43 19.22
CA ARG A 289 -17.45 -10.30 20.56
C ARG A 289 -17.61 -8.84 21.00
N GLY A 290 -17.20 -7.87 20.19
CA GLY A 290 -17.18 -6.45 20.58
C GLY A 290 -16.22 -6.16 21.74
N LYS A 291 -15.15 -6.95 21.90
CA LYS A 291 -14.20 -6.82 23.01
C LYS A 291 -12.82 -6.41 22.53
N VAL A 292 -12.13 -5.64 23.37
CA VAL A 292 -10.74 -5.26 23.13
C VAL A 292 -9.81 -6.43 23.47
N PRO A 293 -8.94 -6.88 22.55
CA PRO A 293 -7.95 -7.90 22.85
C PRO A 293 -6.85 -7.32 23.74
N HIS A 294 -6.38 -8.12 24.70
CA HIS A 294 -5.34 -7.69 25.64
C HIS A 294 -4.06 -7.21 24.93
N SER A 295 -3.69 -7.85 23.82
CA SER A 295 -2.51 -7.51 23.04
C SER A 295 -2.53 -6.12 22.43
N LEU A 296 -3.68 -5.46 22.26
CA LEU A 296 -3.78 -4.13 21.63
C LEU A 296 -3.97 -2.98 22.63
N ILE A 297 -4.09 -3.28 23.92
CA ILE A 297 -4.36 -2.28 24.97
C ILE A 297 -3.24 -1.24 25.06
N TYR A 298 -1.98 -1.62 24.78
CA TYR A 298 -0.86 -0.69 24.85
C TYR A 298 -1.02 0.54 23.95
N ASN A 299 -1.83 0.47 22.88
CA ASN A 299 -2.05 1.58 21.96
C ASN A 299 -2.85 2.75 22.58
N ILE A 300 -3.63 2.52 23.64
CA ILE A 300 -4.36 3.60 24.34
C ILE A 300 -3.50 4.32 25.37
N TYR A 301 -2.30 3.81 25.66
CA TYR A 301 -1.45 4.34 26.71
C TYR A 301 -1.10 5.81 26.53
N PRO A 302 -0.70 6.30 25.33
CA PRO A 302 -0.43 7.72 25.13
C PRO A 302 -1.64 8.60 25.48
N TYR A 303 -2.85 8.17 25.10
CA TYR A 303 -4.08 8.93 25.33
C TYR A 303 -4.40 9.03 26.82
N LEU A 304 -4.30 7.91 27.55
CA LEU A 304 -4.47 7.89 29.00
C LEU A 304 -3.38 8.71 29.72
N GLU A 305 -2.17 8.71 29.18
CA GLU A 305 -1.06 9.47 29.75
C GLU A 305 -1.26 10.98 29.56
N GLU A 306 -1.78 11.42 28.42
CA GLU A 306 -2.17 12.81 28.21
C GLU A 306 -3.32 13.23 29.12
N ILE A 307 -4.34 12.39 29.31
CA ILE A 307 -5.41 12.65 30.30
C ILE A 307 -4.82 12.86 31.70
N ARG A 308 -3.83 12.04 32.09
CA ARG A 308 -3.16 12.17 33.39
C ARG A 308 -2.35 13.47 33.50
N ARG A 309 -1.70 13.88 32.40
CA ARG A 309 -0.83 15.07 32.31
C ARG A 309 -1.60 16.37 32.08
N ARG A 310 -2.83 16.32 31.56
CA ARG A 310 -3.68 17.48 31.27
C ARG A 310 -4.24 18.07 32.56
N LYS A 311 -3.36 18.75 33.29
CA LYS A 311 -3.66 19.53 34.48
C LYS A 311 -2.94 20.87 34.39
N GLY A 312 -3.49 21.89 35.05
CA GLY A 312 -2.92 23.24 35.01
C GLY A 312 -2.93 23.81 33.59
N MET A 313 -1.79 24.36 33.15
CA MET A 313 -1.67 25.08 31.87
C MET A 313 -2.02 24.23 30.63
N MET A 314 -1.84 22.91 30.67
CA MET A 314 -2.13 22.03 29.52
C MET A 314 -3.62 21.86 29.24
N ALA A 315 -4.48 22.20 30.22
CA ALA A 315 -5.94 22.23 30.04
C ALA A 315 -6.47 23.63 29.70
N MET A 316 -5.63 24.67 29.79
CA MET A 316 -6.06 26.05 29.61
C MET A 316 -6.12 26.40 28.12
N HIS A 317 -7.25 26.97 27.71
CA HIS A 317 -7.44 27.52 26.38
C HIS A 317 -7.27 29.05 26.39
N PRO A 318 -6.74 29.67 25.32
CA PRO A 318 -6.57 31.11 25.27
C PRO A 318 -7.92 31.85 25.37
N PRO A 319 -8.14 32.71 26.38
CA PRO A 319 -9.42 33.39 26.56
C PRO A 319 -9.70 34.32 25.36
N GLY A 320 -10.96 34.39 24.93
CA GLY A 320 -11.33 35.27 23.82
C GLY A 320 -11.08 34.68 22.41
N LYS A 321 -10.51 33.47 22.31
CA LYS A 321 -10.12 32.85 21.03
C LYS A 321 -10.66 31.43 20.90
N ASP A 322 -11.48 31.21 19.88
CA ASP A 322 -11.99 29.89 19.46
C ASP A 322 -11.10 29.22 18.40
N GLY A 323 -10.24 29.98 17.73
CA GLY A 323 -9.33 29.50 16.69
C GLY A 323 -9.94 29.46 15.29
N ILE A 324 -11.18 29.95 15.13
CA ILE A 324 -11.89 29.98 13.84
C ILE A 324 -12.00 31.45 13.40
N PHE A 325 -11.21 31.81 12.40
CA PHE A 325 -11.20 33.16 11.86
C PHE A 325 -12.02 33.21 10.58
N MET A 326 -13.18 33.85 10.65
CA MET A 326 -13.98 34.13 9.47
C MET A 326 -13.31 35.25 8.64
N PRO A 327 -13.23 35.13 7.31
CA PRO A 327 -12.76 36.22 6.47
C PRO A 327 -13.73 37.41 6.56
N ASP A 328 -13.20 38.61 6.81
CA ASP A 328 -13.97 39.84 7.04
C ASP A 328 -13.89 40.83 5.86
N ARG A 329 -12.74 40.89 5.18
CA ARG A 329 -12.49 41.78 4.04
C ARG A 329 -11.79 41.05 2.90
N VAL A 330 -11.97 41.56 1.69
CA VAL A 330 -11.24 41.10 0.50
C VAL A 330 -9.95 41.89 0.37
N ILE A 331 -8.81 41.19 0.32
CA ILE A 331 -7.50 41.80 0.12
C ILE A 331 -6.98 41.33 -1.25
N ASP A 332 -6.78 42.29 -2.15
CA ASP A 332 -6.11 42.06 -3.43
C ASP A 332 -4.88 42.96 -3.52
N ASN A 333 -3.70 42.35 -3.36
CA ASN A 333 -2.41 43.04 -3.47
C ASN A 333 -1.77 42.85 -4.84
N ARG A 334 -2.54 42.36 -5.84
CA ARG A 334 -2.03 42.25 -7.20
C ARG A 334 -1.78 43.64 -7.76
N MET A 335 -0.57 43.82 -8.27
CA MET A 335 -0.15 45.05 -8.93
C MET A 335 -0.03 44.82 -10.44
N PRO A 336 -0.24 45.85 -11.27
CA PRO A 336 0.13 45.79 -12.68
C PRO A 336 1.65 45.61 -12.82
N ASP A 337 2.06 44.93 -13.88
CA ASP A 337 3.45 44.47 -14.04
C ASP A 337 4.49 45.60 -14.00
N HIS A 338 4.18 46.75 -14.60
CA HIS A 338 5.07 47.90 -14.58
C HIS A 338 5.34 48.45 -13.16
N LEU A 339 4.36 48.33 -12.24
CA LEU A 339 4.57 48.70 -10.83
C LEU A 339 5.38 47.65 -10.09
N LYS A 340 5.22 46.36 -10.41
CA LYS A 340 6.00 45.26 -9.81
C LYS A 340 7.46 45.23 -10.26
N LYS A 341 7.76 45.76 -11.45
CA LYS A 341 9.08 45.66 -12.09
C LYS A 341 10.23 46.16 -11.19
N GLY A 342 10.03 47.31 -10.55
CA GLY A 342 11.00 47.90 -9.60
C GLY A 342 10.59 47.79 -8.13
N TYR A 343 9.48 47.11 -7.83
CA TYR A 343 8.88 47.13 -6.48
C TYR A 343 9.77 46.51 -5.40
N TYR A 344 10.59 45.52 -5.76
CA TYR A 344 11.47 44.79 -4.86
C TYR A 344 12.95 45.12 -5.03
N ASP A 345 13.30 46.16 -5.79
CA ASP A 345 14.68 46.47 -6.16
C ASP A 345 15.57 46.85 -4.96
N ASP A 346 15.00 47.45 -3.90
CA ASP A 346 15.74 47.82 -2.69
C ASP A 346 15.85 46.65 -1.69
N VAL A 347 14.96 45.66 -1.82
CA VAL A 347 14.92 44.47 -0.94
C VAL A 347 15.80 43.36 -1.52
N TYR A 348 15.83 43.22 -2.84
CA TYR A 348 16.54 42.18 -3.57
C TYR A 348 17.34 42.80 -4.73
N TRP A 349 17.63 42.02 -5.77
CA TRP A 349 18.22 42.55 -7.00
C TRP A 349 17.14 43.08 -7.94
N LYS A 350 17.54 43.98 -8.85
CA LYS A 350 16.67 44.52 -9.89
C LYS A 350 16.13 43.44 -10.81
N ASP A 351 14.92 43.65 -11.33
CA ASP A 351 14.21 42.67 -12.15
C ASP A 351 13.96 41.35 -11.39
N PHE A 352 13.55 41.44 -10.12
CA PHE A 352 13.30 40.30 -9.23
C PHE A 352 12.38 39.22 -9.84
N PHE A 353 11.37 39.65 -10.59
CA PHE A 353 10.40 38.76 -11.24
C PHE A 353 10.82 38.27 -12.63
N ALA A 354 12.04 38.57 -13.09
CA ALA A 354 12.52 38.21 -14.42
C ALA A 354 12.30 36.72 -14.72
N GLY A 355 11.54 36.46 -15.78
CA GLY A 355 11.30 35.12 -16.26
C GLY A 355 10.24 34.30 -15.52
N ASN A 356 9.59 34.85 -14.49
CA ASN A 356 8.55 34.16 -13.74
C ASN A 356 7.21 34.18 -14.51
N LYS A 357 6.62 33.01 -14.74
CA LYS A 357 5.33 32.86 -15.47
C LYS A 357 4.10 32.95 -14.58
N GLU A 358 4.26 32.74 -13.28
CA GLU A 358 3.14 32.71 -12.33
C GLU A 358 2.91 34.09 -11.70
N HIS A 359 3.95 34.92 -11.59
CA HIS A 359 3.90 36.22 -10.91
C HIS A 359 3.80 37.44 -11.85
N LEU A 360 4.05 37.28 -13.14
CA LEU A 360 3.94 38.31 -14.18
C LEU A 360 2.92 37.93 -15.25
N ASN A 361 2.21 38.91 -15.77
CA ASN A 361 1.40 38.74 -16.98
C ASN A 361 2.30 38.73 -18.23
N GLU A 362 3.37 39.52 -18.23
CA GLU A 362 4.42 39.52 -19.26
C GLU A 362 5.71 38.84 -18.74
N PRO A 363 5.88 37.52 -18.92
CA PRO A 363 6.99 36.76 -18.36
C PRO A 363 8.34 37.03 -19.04
N LYS A 364 8.35 37.88 -20.07
CA LYS A 364 9.56 38.33 -20.77
C LYS A 364 10.10 39.65 -20.24
N MET A 365 9.32 40.40 -19.47
CA MET A 365 9.71 41.69 -18.94
C MET A 365 10.87 41.54 -17.94
N GLY A 366 11.85 42.45 -18.01
CA GLY A 366 13.04 42.45 -17.15
C GLY A 366 14.10 41.39 -17.49
N LEU A 367 13.83 40.46 -18.42
CA LEU A 367 14.84 39.51 -18.88
C LEU A 367 15.89 40.20 -19.74
N ARG A 368 17.12 39.72 -19.70
CA ARG A 368 18.16 40.16 -20.63
C ARG A 368 17.99 39.49 -21.99
N GLY A 369 18.54 40.10 -23.05
CA GLY A 369 18.45 39.59 -24.42
C GLY A 369 18.94 38.15 -24.57
N ASP A 370 19.95 37.75 -23.78
CA ASP A 370 20.50 36.40 -23.78
C ASP A 370 19.51 35.37 -23.22
N GLU A 371 18.79 35.71 -22.16
CA GLU A 371 17.80 34.82 -21.52
C GLU A 371 16.55 34.67 -22.38
N LEU A 372 16.14 35.75 -23.06
CA LEU A 372 15.07 35.70 -24.06
C LEU A 372 15.45 34.80 -25.24
N ARG A 373 16.68 34.92 -25.75
CA ARG A 373 17.20 34.06 -26.81
C ARG A 373 17.29 32.60 -26.39
N ALA A 374 17.75 32.31 -25.17
CA ALA A 374 17.81 30.95 -24.63
C ALA A 374 16.44 30.25 -24.63
N ARG A 375 15.35 31.00 -24.38
CA ARG A 375 13.98 30.47 -24.48
C ARG A 375 13.57 30.14 -25.91
N VAL A 376 13.93 31.00 -26.86
CA VAL A 376 13.66 30.77 -28.30
C VAL A 376 14.51 29.62 -28.85
N GLU A 377 15.75 29.48 -28.40
CA GLU A 377 16.63 28.34 -28.70
C GLU A 377 16.03 27.01 -28.23
N ALA A 378 15.61 26.94 -26.96
CA ALA A 378 14.95 25.77 -26.42
C ALA A 378 13.65 25.44 -27.18
N ALA A 379 12.84 26.45 -27.50
CA ALA A 379 11.62 26.29 -28.28
C ALA A 379 11.88 25.77 -29.71
N SER A 380 12.81 26.40 -30.44
CA SER A 380 13.15 26.05 -31.84
C SER A 380 13.82 24.69 -31.99
N SER A 381 14.48 24.18 -30.95
CA SER A 381 14.99 22.80 -30.93
C SER A 381 13.87 21.74 -30.90
N THR A 382 12.71 22.10 -30.35
CA THR A 382 11.55 21.21 -30.15
C THR A 382 10.59 21.23 -31.35
N THR A 383 10.39 22.40 -31.97
CA THR A 383 9.54 22.60 -33.15
C THR A 383 10.34 22.57 -34.46
N ARG A 384 11.11 21.51 -34.72
CA ARG A 384 11.85 21.39 -35.99
C ARG A 384 10.99 21.11 -37.23
N ASN A 385 9.68 20.90 -37.14
CA ASN A 385 8.89 20.36 -38.27
C ASN A 385 7.54 21.00 -38.61
N ALA A 386 7.07 22.07 -37.96
CA ALA A 386 5.70 22.56 -38.20
C ALA A 386 5.67 24.08 -38.43
N LEU A 387 5.93 24.50 -39.67
CA LEU A 387 5.45 25.73 -40.37
C LEU A 387 6.44 26.12 -41.50
N ARG A 388 6.71 25.18 -42.42
CA ARG A 388 7.07 25.54 -43.80
C ARG A 388 5.77 25.82 -44.56
N SER A 389 5.07 26.90 -44.24
CA SER A 389 3.92 27.34 -45.05
C SER A 389 4.18 28.74 -45.59
N ARG A 390 4.33 28.81 -46.92
CA ARG A 390 4.45 30.01 -47.77
C ARG A 390 5.74 30.83 -47.59
N GLN A 391 6.86 30.30 -48.07
CA GLN A 391 8.12 31.05 -48.11
C GLN A 391 8.22 31.90 -49.39
N SER A 392 8.37 33.21 -49.20
CA SER A 392 8.94 34.11 -50.20
C SER A 392 10.44 33.80 -50.40
N ASN A 393 11.06 34.26 -51.49
CA ASN A 393 12.51 34.09 -51.74
C ASN A 393 13.43 34.91 -50.80
N ARG A 394 12.89 35.45 -49.70
CA ARG A 394 13.66 36.26 -48.74
C ARG A 394 14.48 35.38 -47.81
N ARG A 395 15.69 35.82 -47.49
CA ARG A 395 16.57 35.17 -46.51
C ARG A 395 16.26 35.73 -45.13
N THR A 396 15.96 34.86 -44.16
CA THR A 396 15.83 35.26 -42.75
C THR A 396 17.21 35.53 -42.13
N LEU A 397 17.24 36.23 -40.99
CA LEU A 397 18.49 36.44 -40.27
C LEU A 397 19.09 35.10 -39.81
N ALA A 398 18.26 34.15 -39.38
CA ALA A 398 18.69 32.80 -39.01
C ALA A 398 19.43 32.07 -40.15
N ASP A 399 18.99 32.20 -41.41
CA ASP A 399 19.66 31.58 -42.56
C ASP A 399 21.00 32.24 -42.90
N LEU A 400 21.10 33.55 -42.67
CA LEU A 400 22.36 34.28 -42.81
C LEU A 400 23.36 33.90 -41.73
N LEU A 401 22.92 33.76 -40.47
CA LEU A 401 23.76 33.30 -39.37
C LEU A 401 24.35 31.92 -39.64
N LYS A 402 23.51 30.98 -40.12
CA LYS A 402 23.96 29.63 -40.52
C LYS A 402 25.03 29.66 -41.60
N LYS A 403 24.87 30.51 -42.62
CA LYS A 403 25.86 30.66 -43.71
C LYS A 403 27.17 31.30 -43.23
N LEU A 404 27.09 32.19 -42.23
CA LEU A 404 28.23 32.87 -41.64
C LEU A 404 28.91 32.06 -40.52
N GLY A 405 28.36 30.89 -40.18
CA GLY A 405 28.85 30.07 -39.07
C GLY A 405 28.64 30.71 -37.68
N LYS A 406 27.74 31.69 -37.58
CA LYS A 406 27.40 32.39 -36.33
C LYS A 406 26.17 31.79 -35.68
N THR A 407 26.09 31.91 -34.36
CA THR A 407 24.97 31.46 -33.54
C THR A 407 24.15 32.66 -33.04
N TYR A 408 23.02 32.41 -32.37
CA TYR A 408 22.19 33.50 -31.84
C TYR A 408 22.89 34.28 -30.72
N ASN A 409 23.86 33.67 -30.03
CA ASN A 409 24.69 34.32 -29.02
C ASN A 409 25.60 35.41 -29.60
N ASP A 410 26.01 35.27 -30.86
CA ASP A 410 26.86 36.27 -31.54
C ASP A 410 26.08 37.56 -31.87
N LEU A 411 24.76 37.56 -31.67
CA LEU A 411 23.88 38.73 -31.76
C LEU A 411 23.63 39.38 -30.40
N GLY A 412 24.47 39.08 -29.40
CA GLY A 412 24.39 39.55 -28.01
C GLY A 412 23.94 41.00 -27.84
N SER A 413 24.62 41.92 -28.54
CA SER A 413 24.38 43.37 -28.48
C SER A 413 23.25 43.88 -29.37
N LEU A 414 22.69 43.04 -30.25
CA LEU A 414 21.60 43.43 -31.13
C LEU A 414 20.24 43.20 -30.47
N PRO A 415 19.26 44.12 -30.67
CA PRO A 415 17.90 44.00 -30.13
C PRO A 415 17.06 43.03 -30.97
N VAL A 416 17.59 41.83 -31.23
CA VAL A 416 16.92 40.74 -31.95
C VAL A 416 16.82 39.53 -31.02
N GLU A 417 15.59 39.20 -30.63
CA GLU A 417 15.29 38.02 -29.80
C GLU A 417 15.03 36.77 -30.65
N ASP A 418 14.13 36.87 -31.65
CA ASP A 418 13.82 35.75 -32.55
C ASP A 418 14.32 36.05 -33.98
N PRO A 419 15.46 35.47 -34.39
CA PRO A 419 16.06 35.68 -35.71
C PRO A 419 15.36 34.91 -36.84
N ASN A 420 14.35 34.10 -36.53
CA ASN A 420 13.56 33.38 -37.54
C ASN A 420 12.43 34.22 -38.13
N LEU A 421 12.12 35.38 -37.53
CA LEU A 421 11.10 36.30 -38.03
C LEU A 421 11.63 37.12 -39.21
N ASP A 422 10.87 37.18 -40.31
CA ASP A 422 11.18 38.04 -41.48
C ASP A 422 10.72 39.49 -41.21
N LEU A 423 11.42 40.18 -40.30
CA LEU A 423 11.15 41.55 -39.89
C LEU A 423 12.41 42.42 -39.94
N LYS A 424 12.21 43.71 -40.19
CA LYS A 424 13.31 44.70 -40.12
C LYS A 424 13.65 44.99 -38.66
N LEU A 425 14.90 45.43 -38.41
CA LEU A 425 15.39 45.76 -37.07
C LEU A 425 14.47 46.71 -36.27
N PRO A 426 13.91 47.80 -36.83
CA PRO A 426 12.99 48.67 -36.10
C PRO A 426 11.73 47.95 -35.58
N SER A 427 11.27 46.93 -36.30
CA SER A 427 10.10 46.13 -35.91
C SER A 427 10.42 45.20 -34.73
N HIS A 428 11.65 44.70 -34.62
CA HIS A 428 12.10 43.94 -33.44
C HIS A 428 12.19 44.84 -32.20
N VAL A 429 12.79 46.03 -32.35
CA VAL A 429 12.85 47.03 -31.27
C VAL A 429 11.45 47.40 -30.78
N LYS A 430 10.51 47.68 -31.69
CA LYS A 430 9.13 48.04 -31.33
C LYS A 430 8.39 46.93 -30.56
N ARG A 431 8.63 45.66 -30.91
CA ARG A 431 7.97 44.51 -30.23
C ARG A 431 8.47 44.30 -28.81
N ASN A 432 9.76 44.54 -28.57
CA ASN A 432 10.41 44.27 -27.28
C ASN A 432 10.58 45.51 -26.41
N TYR A 433 10.16 46.68 -26.89
CA TYR A 433 10.35 47.96 -26.21
C TYR A 433 9.71 47.99 -24.81
N LEU A 434 8.54 47.38 -24.61
CA LEU A 434 7.85 47.36 -23.32
C LEU A 434 8.46 46.40 -22.30
N LEU A 435 9.43 45.57 -22.70
CA LEU A 435 10.04 44.55 -21.83
C LEU A 435 11.16 45.13 -20.95
N HIS A 436 11.80 46.21 -21.39
CA HIS A 436 12.94 46.87 -20.75
C HIS A 436 12.58 48.28 -20.35
#